data_AF-A0A4C1TMC6-F1
#
_entry.id   AF-A0A4C1TMC6-F1
#
_cell.length_a   1.000
_cell.length_b   1.000
_cell.length_c   1.000
_cell.angle_alpha   90.00
_cell.angle_beta   90.00
_cell.angle_gamma   90.00
#
_symmetry.space_group_name_H-M   'P 1'
#
loop_
_entity.id
_entity.type
_entity.pdbx_description
1 polymer ?
#
loop_
_entity_poly.entity_id
_entity_poly.type
_entity_poly.pdbx_seq_one_letter_code
_entity_poly.pdbx_strand_id
1 'polypeptide(L)'
;MVPLRLRKYADKDSASTSFEEDIWINSTPGSKSFCRPITFEYTKETKIATQELVHHIESEIKLMQPILIEIEDYSFNVSFDMRLTMIDGKVSNALTETSST
;
A
#
# COMPACT_ATOMS: atom_id res chain seq x y z
N MET A 1 -6.26 2.93 -2.45
CA MET A 1 -5.30 1.80 -2.57
C MET A 1 -5.23 1.35 -4.01
N VAL A 2 -4.03 1.15 -4.56
CA VAL A 2 -3.82 0.62 -5.91
C VAL A 2 -2.86 -0.56 -5.80
N PRO A 3 -3.26 -1.79 -6.18
CA PRO A 3 -2.34 -2.92 -6.23
C PRO A 3 -1.33 -2.70 -7.36
N LEU A 4 -0.04 -2.86 -7.07
CA LEU A 4 1.03 -2.64 -8.04
C LEU A 4 1.62 -3.94 -8.57
N ARG A 5 1.86 -4.91 -7.69
CA ARG A 5 2.42 -6.21 -8.03
C ARG A 5 2.10 -7.25 -6.96
N LEU A 6 2.10 -8.51 -7.38
CA LEU A 6 2.07 -9.69 -6.52
C LEU A 6 3.33 -10.51 -6.82
N ARG A 7 4.09 -10.85 -5.78
CA ARG A 7 5.36 -11.56 -5.89
C ARG A 7 5.33 -12.83 -5.06
N LYS A 8 5.84 -13.92 -5.64
CA LYS A 8 6.14 -15.15 -4.92
C LYS A 8 7.52 -15.03 -4.31
N TYR A 9 7.61 -15.36 -3.03
CA TYR A 9 8.87 -15.57 -2.34
C TYR A 9 9.13 -17.06 -2.20
N ALA A 10 10.39 -17.48 -2.37
CA ALA A 10 10.79 -18.87 -2.14
C ALA A 10 10.72 -19.20 -0.64
N ASP A 11 10.29 -20.43 -0.33
CA ASP A 11 10.32 -20.95 1.04
C ASP A 11 11.77 -21.05 1.52
N LYS A 12 12.01 -20.62 2.76
CA LYS A 12 13.37 -20.55 3.36
C LYS A 12 14.00 -21.91 3.65
N ASP A 13 13.30 -23.02 3.41
CA ASP A 13 13.66 -24.37 3.88
C ASP A 13 14.33 -25.27 2.84
N SER A 14 14.71 -24.75 1.68
CA SER A 14 15.45 -25.54 0.69
C SER A 14 16.63 -24.74 0.15
N ALA A 15 17.82 -25.33 0.20
CA ALA A 15 19.08 -24.80 -0.33
C ALA A 15 19.09 -24.71 -1.87
N SER A 16 18.10 -24.01 -2.43
CA SER A 16 17.90 -23.76 -3.84
C SER A 16 17.63 -22.28 -4.02
N THR A 17 18.45 -21.67 -4.88
CA THR A 17 18.41 -20.30 -5.40
C THR A 17 17.09 -19.57 -5.16
N SER A 18 17.14 -18.48 -4.40
CA SER A 18 16.02 -17.59 -4.11
C SER A 18 15.42 -17.01 -5.41
N PHE A 19 14.43 -17.68 -5.97
CA PHE A 19 13.68 -17.15 -7.12
C PHE A 19 12.52 -16.30 -6.59
N GLU A 20 12.73 -14.99 -6.61
CA GLU A 20 11.64 -14.02 -6.54
C GLU A 20 11.00 -13.91 -7.92
N GLU A 21 9.71 -14.23 -8.00
CA GLU A 21 8.96 -14.19 -9.26
C GLU A 21 7.75 -13.27 -9.11
N ASP A 22 7.63 -12.30 -10.02
CA ASP A 22 6.43 -11.47 -10.11
C ASP A 22 5.32 -12.30 -10.79
N ILE A 23 4.35 -12.78 -10.00
CA ILE A 23 3.18 -13.54 -10.48
C ILE A 23 2.24 -12.61 -11.25
N TRP A 24 2.14 -11.36 -10.81
CA TRP A 24 1.26 -10.38 -11.42
C TRP A 24 1.82 -8.97 -11.24
N ILE A 25 1.67 -8.15 -12.28
CA ILE A 25 2.04 -6.73 -12.29
C ILE A 25 0.87 -5.94 -12.86
N ASN A 26 0.53 -4.84 -12.20
CA ASN A 26 -0.46 -3.91 -12.71
C ASN A 26 0.11 -3.15 -13.92
N SER A 27 -0.42 -3.44 -15.12
CA SER A 27 -0.01 -2.78 -16.36
C SER A 27 -0.50 -1.32 -16.47
N THR A 28 -1.46 -0.91 -15.64
CA THR A 28 -2.08 0.43 -15.69
C THR A 28 -2.27 1.03 -14.28
N PRO A 29 -1.19 1.32 -13.54
CA PRO A 29 -1.26 1.77 -12.14
C PRO A 29 -1.99 3.12 -11.95
N GLY A 30 -2.03 3.98 -12.98
CA GLY A 30 -2.80 5.24 -12.95
C GLY A 30 -4.29 5.07 -13.28
N SER A 31 -4.76 3.85 -13.58
CA SER A 31 -6.16 3.61 -13.94
C SER A 31 -7.09 3.70 -12.74
N LYS A 32 -8.23 4.39 -12.93
CA LYS A 32 -9.30 4.47 -11.93
C LYS A 32 -9.88 3.10 -11.59
N SER A 33 -9.82 2.13 -12.51
CA SER A 33 -10.37 0.78 -12.32
C SER A 33 -9.68 0.00 -11.21
N PHE A 34 -8.40 0.29 -10.94
CA PHE A 34 -7.63 -0.35 -9.87
C PHE A 34 -7.53 0.49 -8.61
N CYS A 35 -8.05 1.73 -8.62
CA CYS A 35 -8.10 2.56 -7.43
C CYS A 35 -9.27 2.15 -6.53
N ARG A 36 -8.96 1.53 -5.40
CA ARG A 36 -9.92 1.17 -4.35
C ARG A 36 -9.95 2.28 -3.29
N PRO A 37 -11.07 3.01 -3.10
CA PRO A 37 -11.21 3.97 -2.00
C PRO A 37 -11.01 3.27 -0.65
N ILE A 38 -10.32 3.93 0.28
CA ILE A 38 -10.16 3.43 1.67
C ILE A 38 -11.22 4.06 2.56
N THR A 39 -11.35 5.40 2.50
CA THR A 39 -12.27 6.17 3.34
C THR A 39 -12.93 7.27 2.50
N PHE A 40 -14.16 7.63 2.85
CA PHE A 40 -14.85 8.83 2.37
C PHE A 40 -15.22 9.70 3.56
N GLU A 41 -14.83 10.97 3.52
CA GLU A 41 -15.10 11.92 4.60
C GLU A 41 -15.67 13.22 4.04
N TYR A 42 -16.64 13.79 4.75
CA TYR A 42 -17.16 15.12 4.46
C TYR A 42 -16.53 16.13 5.42
N THR A 43 -15.30 16.53 5.11
CA THR A 43 -14.51 17.45 5.93
C THR A 43 -13.78 18.46 5.06
N LYS A 44 -13.45 19.62 5.62
CA LYS A 44 -12.61 20.59 4.93
C LYS A 44 -11.17 20.10 4.96
N GLU A 45 -10.55 20.03 3.78
CA GLU A 45 -9.12 19.74 3.67
C GLU A 45 -8.29 20.88 4.31
N THR A 46 -7.64 20.56 5.43
CA THR A 46 -6.76 21.47 6.18
C THR A 46 -5.45 20.76 6.47
N LYS A 47 -4.36 21.50 6.75
CA LYS A 47 -3.05 20.92 7.07
C LYS A 47 -3.15 19.85 8.17
N ILE A 48 -3.88 20.18 9.24
CA ILE A 48 -4.06 19.29 10.40
C ILE A 48 -4.82 18.02 9.99
N ALA A 49 -5.99 18.17 9.34
CA ALA A 49 -6.79 17.02 8.91
C ALA A 49 -6.03 16.10 7.94
N THR A 50 -5.22 16.68 7.03
CA THR A 50 -4.35 15.91 6.13
C THR A 50 -3.27 15.14 6.90
N GLN A 51 -2.60 15.78 7.86
CA GLN A 51 -1.58 15.14 8.69
C GLN A 51 -2.17 14.00 9.54
N GLU A 52 -3.34 14.21 10.15
CA GLU A 52 -4.04 13.21 10.94
C GLU A 52 -4.43 12.00 10.10
N LEU A 53 -5.00 12.22 8.91
CA LEU A 53 -5.37 11.14 7.99
C LEU A 53 -4.14 10.33 7.54
N VAL A 54 -3.06 11.00 7.15
CA VAL A 54 -1.83 10.32 6.72
C VAL A 54 -1.23 9.52 7.87
N HIS A 55 -1.11 10.11 9.06
CA HIS A 55 -0.61 9.41 10.25
C HIS A 55 -1.47 8.19 10.57
N HIS A 56 -2.81 8.34 10.53
CA HIS A 56 -3.73 7.25 10.81
C HIS A 56 -3.49 6.07 9.85
N ILE A 57 -3.50 6.32 8.54
CA ILE A 57 -3.28 5.28 7.53
C ILE A 57 -1.87 4.67 7.63
N GLU A 58 -0.83 5.46 7.87
CA GLU A 58 0.52 4.93 8.08
C GLU A 58 0.61 4.02 9.31
N SER A 59 -0.14 4.34 10.37
CA SER A 59 -0.18 3.52 11.58
C SER A 59 -0.86 2.19 11.32
N GLU A 60 -1.96 2.19 10.56
CA GLU A 60 -2.61 0.96 10.11
C GLU A 60 -1.69 0.10 9.24
N ILE A 61 -0.97 0.71 8.29
CA ILE A 61 0.01 0.01 7.46
C ILE A 61 1.12 -0.63 8.31
N LYS A 62 1.65 0.09 9.31
CA LYS A 62 2.70 -0.43 10.20
C LYS A 62 2.24 -1.60 11.07
N LEU A 63 0.97 -1.63 11.46
CA LEU A 63 0.39 -2.68 12.29
C LEU A 63 -0.14 -3.87 11.47
N MET A 64 -0.16 -3.75 10.14
CA MET A 64 -0.70 -4.76 9.24
C MET A 64 0.04 -6.09 9.38
N GLN A 65 -0.70 -7.13 9.74
CA GLN A 65 -0.18 -8.48 9.84
C GLN A 65 -0.36 -9.22 8.51
N PRO A 66 0.53 -10.18 8.18
CA PRO A 66 0.28 -11.10 7.07
C PRO A 66 -1.04 -11.85 7.27
N ILE A 67 -1.71 -12.14 6.16
CA ILE A 67 -2.96 -12.90 6.16
C ILE A 67 -2.73 -14.31 5.62
N LEU A 68 -3.39 -15.28 6.24
CA LEU A 68 -3.48 -16.64 5.72
C LEU A 68 -4.70 -16.72 4.80
N ILE A 69 -4.49 -17.09 3.55
CA ILE A 69 -5.55 -17.33 2.57
C ILE A 69 -5.53 -18.80 2.21
N GLU A 70 -6.66 -19.48 2.40
CA GLU A 70 -6.87 -20.86 1.96
C GLU A 70 -7.65 -20.85 0.64
N ILE A 71 -7.08 -21.46 -0.40
CA ILE A 71 -7.71 -21.61 -1.72
C ILE A 71 -7.58 -23.08 -2.10
N GLU A 72 -8.71 -23.77 -2.18
CA GLU A 72 -8.75 -25.23 -2.41
C GLU A 72 -7.89 -25.97 -1.37
N ASP A 73 -6.91 -26.76 -1.81
CA ASP A 73 -6.00 -27.52 -0.95
C ASP A 73 -4.70 -26.76 -0.63
N TYR A 74 -4.62 -25.47 -0.97
CA TYR A 74 -3.43 -24.65 -0.79
C TYR A 74 -3.65 -23.56 0.27
N SER A 75 -2.60 -23.33 1.07
CA SER A 75 -2.55 -22.26 2.06
C SER A 75 -1.44 -21.28 1.69
N PHE A 76 -1.80 -20.00 1.59
CA PHE A 76 -0.92 -18.90 1.23
C PHE A 76 -0.77 -17.92 2.38
N ASN A 77 0.47 -17.64 2.78
CA ASN A 77 0.76 -16.54 3.70
C ASN A 77 1.11 -15.28 2.91
N VAL A 78 0.24 -14.27 2.94
CA VAL A 78 0.35 -13.06 2.14
C VAL A 78 0.71 -11.87 3.02
N SER A 79 1.86 -11.26 2.75
CA SER A 79 2.28 -10.00 3.36
C SER A 79 2.06 -8.82 2.41
N PHE A 80 1.96 -7.62 2.98
CA PHE A 80 1.68 -6.39 2.23
C PHE A 80 2.81 -5.37 2.41
N ASP A 81 3.32 -4.81 1.31
CA ASP A 81 4.16 -3.60 1.30
C ASP A 81 3.34 -2.47 0.67
N MET A 82 2.90 -1.53 1.51
CA MET A 82 2.05 -0.41 1.11
C MET A 82 2.80 0.91 1.24
N ARG A 83 2.68 1.77 0.22
CA ARG A 83 3.35 3.09 0.19
C ARG A 83 2.40 4.18 -0.26
N LEU A 84 2.42 5.31 0.45
CA LEU A 84 1.64 6.50 0.13
C LEU A 84 2.41 7.38 -0.87
N THR A 85 2.36 7.05 -2.16
CA THR A 85 3.16 7.72 -3.20
C THR A 85 2.38 8.72 -4.04
N MET A 86 1.06 8.59 -4.15
CA MET A 86 0.22 9.51 -4.92
C MET A 86 -0.28 10.66 -4.03
N ILE A 87 0.63 11.57 -3.71
CA ILE A 87 0.33 12.82 -2.99
C ILE A 87 0.57 14.00 -3.94
N ASP A 88 -0.24 15.05 -3.82
CA ASP A 88 0.02 16.30 -4.54
C ASP A 88 1.02 17.19 -3.79
N GLY A 89 1.45 18.29 -4.41
CA GLY A 89 2.41 19.22 -3.81
C GLY A 89 1.90 19.88 -2.53
N LYS A 90 0.59 20.11 -2.41
CA LYS A 90 -0.03 20.73 -1.23
C LYS A 90 -0.01 19.77 -0.04
N VAL A 91 -0.36 18.51 -0.27
CA VAL A 91 -0.26 17.43 0.73
C VAL A 91 1.19 17.20 1.12
N SER A 92 2.12 17.13 0.16
CA SER A 92 3.56 16.98 0.45
C SER A 92 4.05 18.10 1.37
N ASN A 93 3.76 19.36 1.03
CA ASN A 93 4.10 20.53 1.85
C ASN A 93 3.46 20.50 3.24
N ALA A 94 2.21 20.04 3.34
CA ALA A 94 1.54 19.88 4.62
C ALA A 94 2.28 18.85 5.51
N LEU A 95 2.82 17.78 4.93
CA LEU A 95 3.56 16.73 5.64
C LEU A 95 4.99 17.14 6.00
N THR A 96 5.71 17.84 5.11
CA THR A 96 7.10 18.30 5.34
C THR A 96 7.20 19.62 6.09
N GLU A 97 6.06 20.22 6.43
CA GLU A 97 5.95 21.54 7.05
C GLU A 97 6.61 22.67 6.25
N THR A 98 6.85 22.45 4.96
CA THR A 98 7.39 23.46 4.06
C THR A 98 6.28 24.35 3.54
N SER A 99 6.48 25.66 3.63
CA SER A 99 5.56 26.62 3.03
C SER A 99 5.88 26.75 1.54
N SER A 100 4.92 26.51 0.66
CA SER A 100 5.04 26.95 -0.73
C SER A 100 4.92 28.47 -0.75
N THR A 101 5.99 29.14 -1.19
CA THR A 101 5.97 30.55 -1.62
C THR A 101 5.09 30.73 -2.84
#